data_AF-A0A0F9F8G1-F1
#
_entry.id   AF-A0A0F9F8G1-F1
#
_cell.length_a   1.000
_cell.length_b   1.000
_cell.length_c   1.000
_cell.angle_alpha   90.00
_cell.angle_beta   90.00
_cell.angle_gamma   90.00
#
_symmetry.space_group_name_H-M   'P 1'
#
loop_
_entity.id
_entity.type
_entity.pdbx_description
1 polymer ?
#
loop_
_entity_poly.entity_id
_entity_poly.type
_entity_poly.pdbx_seq_one_letter_code
_entity_poly.pdbx_strand_id
1 'polypeptide(L)'
;DLVALYKRIAHQSLDCAKAWVANRPCPDHEPAVEAFWWGIVSWAEAIGTAIGTDPSEWATTFVAPHEEFAEYLRPGSRAERLAVVTGNPGEVVMHLDAAWMMLVVKLTAQWGLFRHLKDHGAMMQARSLDQELRRPGSPAYKAYLQSDLVFFRQLFKNFPFSQKTVVRLSEWLNDLEGYTASI
;
A
#
# COMPACT_ATOMS: atom_id res chain seq x y z
N ASP A 1 6.40 16.17 9.94
CA ASP A 1 5.10 15.60 10.34
C ASP A 1 4.65 14.60 9.28
N LEU A 2 4.25 13.40 9.71
CA LEU A 2 3.89 12.27 8.87
C LEU A 2 2.61 12.54 8.05
N VAL A 3 1.62 13.22 8.63
CA VAL A 3 0.38 13.58 7.93
C VAL A 3 0.68 14.54 6.78
N ALA A 4 1.52 15.55 7.01
CA ALA A 4 1.97 16.46 5.97
C ALA A 4 2.73 15.72 4.84
N LEU A 5 3.56 14.72 5.17
CA LEU A 5 4.25 13.90 4.17
C LEU A 5 3.25 13.11 3.32
N TYR A 6 2.31 12.39 3.95
CA TYR A 6 1.29 11.63 3.22
C TYR A 6 0.43 12.50 2.30
N LYS A 7 0.02 13.69 2.77
CA LYS A 7 -0.73 14.64 1.92
C LYS A 7 0.06 15.08 0.69
N ARG A 8 1.36 15.33 0.83
CA ARG A 8 2.23 15.69 -0.32
C ARG A 8 2.38 14.53 -1.30
N ILE A 9 2.68 13.33 -0.81
CA ILE A 9 2.82 12.13 -1.65
C ILE A 9 1.52 11.85 -2.40
N ALA A 10 0.37 11.91 -1.73
CA ALA A 10 -0.94 11.69 -2.34
C ALA A 10 -1.24 12.74 -3.44
N HIS A 11 -0.91 14.02 -3.19
CA HIS A 11 -1.12 15.09 -4.16
C HIS A 11 -0.25 14.89 -5.41
N GLN A 12 1.05 14.65 -5.22
CA GLN A 12 1.98 14.42 -6.33
C GLN A 12 1.63 13.13 -7.10
N SER A 13 1.21 12.09 -6.40
CA SER A 13 0.70 10.85 -7.03
C SER A 13 -0.49 11.13 -7.94
N LEU A 14 -1.45 11.93 -7.47
CA LEU A 14 -2.62 12.30 -8.25
C LEU A 14 -2.24 13.13 -9.49
N ASP A 15 -1.32 14.09 -9.35
CA ASP A 15 -0.88 14.91 -10.47
C ASP A 15 -0.15 14.08 -11.54
N CYS A 16 0.68 13.14 -11.12
CA CYS A 16 1.33 12.22 -12.05
C CYS A 16 0.37 11.20 -12.66
N ALA A 17 -0.64 10.73 -11.93
CA ALA A 17 -1.68 9.86 -12.49
C ALA A 17 -2.48 10.60 -13.59
N LYS A 18 -2.84 11.87 -13.36
CA LYS A 18 -3.49 12.72 -14.38
C LYS A 18 -2.59 12.93 -15.60
N ALA A 19 -1.28 13.10 -15.40
CA ALA A 19 -0.32 13.22 -16.50
C ALA A 19 -0.20 11.91 -17.29
N TRP A 20 -0.15 10.76 -16.61
CA TRP A 20 -0.10 9.44 -17.21
C TRP A 20 -1.31 9.16 -18.10
N VAL A 21 -2.52 9.37 -17.59
CA VAL A 21 -3.76 9.22 -18.37
C VAL A 21 -3.79 10.15 -19.58
N ALA A 22 -3.19 11.34 -19.47
CA ALA A 22 -3.06 12.29 -20.57
C ALA A 22 -1.87 12.00 -21.51
N ASN A 23 -1.15 10.89 -21.31
CA ASN A 23 0.07 10.52 -22.03
C ASN A 23 1.13 11.65 -22.05
N ARG A 24 1.32 12.31 -20.90
CA ARG A 24 2.31 13.36 -20.69
C ARG A 24 3.38 12.90 -19.70
N PRO A 25 4.56 13.52 -19.66
CA PRO A 25 5.54 13.29 -18.59
C PRO A 25 4.94 13.66 -17.22
N CYS A 26 5.29 12.88 -16.19
CA CYS A 26 4.91 13.17 -14.82
C CYS A 26 5.59 14.48 -14.40
N PRO A 27 4.86 15.44 -13.79
CA PRO A 27 5.46 16.65 -13.26
C PRO A 27 6.58 16.35 -12.24
N ASP A 28 7.38 17.36 -11.93
CA ASP A 28 8.39 17.27 -10.87
C ASP A 28 7.75 16.78 -9.57
N HIS A 29 8.32 15.71 -9.02
CA HIS A 29 7.83 15.05 -7.81
C HIS A 29 8.99 14.57 -6.93
N GLU A 30 8.66 14.18 -5.71
CA GLU A 30 9.63 13.66 -4.76
C GLU A 30 9.90 12.17 -5.03
N PRO A 31 11.15 11.67 -4.82
CA PRO A 31 11.45 10.24 -4.94
C PRO A 31 10.57 9.34 -4.04
N ALA A 32 9.97 9.90 -2.99
CA ALA A 32 9.02 9.21 -2.14
C ALA A 32 7.73 8.79 -2.88
N VAL A 33 7.33 9.49 -3.95
CA VAL A 33 6.19 9.12 -4.79
C VAL A 33 6.52 7.87 -5.60
N GLU A 34 7.69 7.82 -6.23
CA GLU A 34 8.18 6.63 -6.93
C GLU A 34 8.23 5.44 -5.96
N ALA A 35 8.83 5.64 -4.78
CA ALA A 35 8.99 4.61 -3.75
C ALA A 35 7.64 4.10 -3.23
N PHE A 36 6.68 5.00 -3.06
CA PHE A 36 5.32 4.66 -2.64
C PHE A 36 4.67 3.70 -3.64
N TRP A 37 4.65 4.03 -4.92
CA TRP A 37 3.96 3.22 -5.93
C TRP A 37 4.64 1.87 -6.17
N TRP A 38 5.97 1.83 -6.17
CA TRP A 38 6.69 0.56 -6.19
C TRP A 38 6.42 -0.28 -4.93
N GLY A 39 6.29 0.35 -3.76
CA GLY A 39 5.82 -0.33 -2.56
C GLY A 39 4.40 -0.90 -2.71
N ILE A 40 3.48 -0.14 -3.33
CA ILE A 40 2.10 -0.59 -3.56
C ILE A 40 2.06 -1.84 -4.46
N VAL A 41 2.93 -1.96 -5.47
CA VAL A 41 3.04 -3.19 -6.28
C VAL A 41 3.36 -4.39 -5.40
N SER A 42 4.39 -4.29 -4.56
CA SER A 42 4.80 -5.37 -3.66
C SER A 42 3.73 -5.71 -2.62
N TRP A 43 3.02 -4.70 -2.12
CA TRP A 43 1.87 -4.89 -1.21
C TRP A 43 0.71 -5.59 -1.92
N ALA A 44 0.37 -5.16 -3.15
CA ALA A 44 -0.71 -5.71 -3.96
C ALA A 44 -0.47 -7.19 -4.30
N GLU A 45 0.76 -7.58 -4.61
CA GLU A 45 1.14 -8.99 -4.83
C GLU A 45 0.91 -9.83 -3.55
N ALA A 46 1.38 -9.33 -2.40
CA ALA A 46 1.33 -10.07 -1.13
C ALA A 46 -0.11 -10.20 -0.60
N ILE A 47 -0.91 -9.13 -0.64
CA ILE A 47 -2.28 -9.14 -0.12
C ILE A 47 -3.19 -10.07 -0.94
N GLY A 48 -3.05 -10.13 -2.27
CA GLY A 48 -3.84 -11.04 -3.11
C GLY A 48 -3.60 -12.50 -2.75
N THR A 49 -2.33 -12.84 -2.47
CA THR A 49 -1.98 -14.17 -1.98
C THR A 49 -2.60 -14.46 -0.62
N ALA A 50 -2.57 -13.49 0.30
CA ALA A 50 -3.13 -13.66 1.64
C ALA A 50 -4.66 -13.76 1.65
N ILE A 51 -5.34 -13.04 0.75
CA ILE A 51 -6.79 -13.16 0.52
C ILE A 51 -7.11 -14.53 -0.09
N GLY A 52 -6.21 -15.09 -0.91
CA GLY A 52 -6.44 -16.35 -1.61
C GLY A 52 -7.29 -16.16 -2.86
N THR A 53 -7.10 -15.05 -3.58
CA THR A 53 -7.71 -14.82 -4.90
C THR A 53 -7.06 -15.69 -5.97
N ASP A 54 -7.70 -15.80 -7.15
CA ASP A 54 -7.03 -16.40 -8.30
C ASP A 54 -5.77 -15.59 -8.66
N PRO A 55 -4.57 -16.21 -8.67
CA PRO A 55 -3.33 -15.44 -8.86
C PRO A 55 -3.23 -14.78 -10.23
N SER A 56 -3.79 -15.40 -11.28
CA SER A 56 -3.71 -14.87 -12.64
C SER A 56 -4.66 -13.69 -12.82
N GLU A 57 -5.89 -13.81 -12.34
CA GLU A 57 -6.85 -12.72 -12.36
C GLU A 57 -6.37 -11.54 -11.50
N TRP A 58 -5.84 -11.83 -10.31
CA TRP A 58 -5.35 -10.80 -9.40
C TRP A 58 -4.17 -10.02 -9.99
N ALA A 59 -3.20 -10.74 -10.55
CA ALA A 59 -2.03 -10.13 -11.19
C ALA A 59 -2.45 -9.22 -12.35
N THR A 60 -3.37 -9.66 -13.20
CA THR A 60 -3.79 -8.91 -14.39
C THR A 60 -4.74 -7.76 -14.08
N THR A 61 -5.68 -7.96 -13.16
CA THR A 61 -6.76 -7.00 -12.90
C THR A 61 -6.35 -5.96 -11.86
N PHE A 62 -5.57 -6.37 -10.85
CA PHE A 62 -5.22 -5.51 -9.73
C PHE A 62 -3.74 -5.12 -9.74
N VAL A 63 -2.79 -6.05 -9.87
CA VAL A 63 -1.37 -5.71 -9.75
C VAL A 63 -0.85 -4.93 -10.96
N ALA A 64 -1.13 -5.40 -12.18
CA ALA A 64 -0.56 -4.86 -13.42
C ALA A 64 -0.81 -3.35 -13.60
N PRO A 65 -2.01 -2.79 -13.35
CA PRO A 65 -2.21 -1.34 -13.46
C PRO A 65 -1.32 -0.52 -12.52
N HIS A 66 -1.03 -1.03 -11.32
CA HIS A 66 -0.12 -0.38 -10.37
C HIS A 66 1.34 -0.51 -10.83
N GLU A 67 1.73 -1.67 -11.38
CA GLU A 67 3.07 -1.90 -11.95
C GLU A 67 3.32 -0.99 -13.15
N GLU A 68 2.36 -0.86 -14.07
CA GLU A 68 2.45 0.04 -15.22
C GLU A 68 2.63 1.51 -14.78
N PHE A 69 1.88 1.95 -13.77
CA PHE A 69 2.02 3.31 -13.26
C PHE A 69 3.37 3.53 -12.54
N ALA A 70 3.81 2.56 -11.74
CA ALA A 70 5.11 2.62 -11.07
C ALA A 70 6.28 2.64 -12.08
N GLU A 71 6.17 1.86 -13.16
CA GLU A 71 7.14 1.85 -14.26
C GLU A 71 7.13 3.18 -15.02
N TYR A 72 5.97 3.79 -15.25
CA TYR A 72 5.86 5.13 -15.83
C TYR A 72 6.55 6.20 -14.96
N LEU A 73 6.47 6.10 -13.63
CA LEU A 73 7.15 7.02 -12.72
C LEU A 73 8.67 6.78 -12.71
N ARG A 74 9.08 5.52 -12.60
CA ARG A 74 10.49 5.13 -12.49
C ARG A 74 10.74 3.76 -13.15
N PRO A 75 11.18 3.74 -14.42
CA PRO A 75 11.40 2.50 -15.16
C PRO A 75 12.42 1.55 -14.54
N GLY A 76 12.22 0.24 -14.73
CA GLY A 76 13.15 -0.83 -14.35
C GLY A 76 13.33 -1.03 -12.84
N SER A 77 12.45 -0.44 -12.03
CA SER A 77 12.63 -0.36 -10.58
C SER A 77 11.71 -1.30 -9.82
N ARG A 78 11.52 -2.54 -10.33
CA ARG A 78 10.55 -3.57 -9.89
C ARG A 78 10.42 -3.86 -8.38
N ALA A 79 11.31 -3.25 -7.58
CA ALA A 79 11.31 -3.23 -6.14
C ALA A 79 11.36 -4.61 -5.50
N GLU A 80 11.59 -4.61 -4.19
CA GLU A 80 11.65 -5.83 -3.43
C GLU A 80 10.23 -6.32 -3.16
N ARG A 81 10.00 -7.63 -3.26
CA ARG A 81 8.72 -8.23 -2.92
C ARG A 81 8.56 -8.31 -1.41
N LEU A 82 7.35 -8.06 -0.93
CA LEU A 82 7.01 -8.33 0.46
C LEU A 82 6.82 -9.84 0.65
N ALA A 83 7.19 -10.33 1.83
CA ALA A 83 6.92 -11.71 2.20
C ALA A 83 5.41 -11.93 2.30
N VAL A 84 4.94 -13.08 1.82
CA VAL A 84 3.55 -13.49 2.00
C VAL A 84 3.34 -13.80 3.48
N VAL A 85 2.31 -13.17 4.06
CA VAL A 85 1.88 -13.41 5.44
C VAL A 85 0.52 -14.10 5.40
N THR A 86 0.36 -15.15 6.17
CA THR A 86 -0.90 -15.89 6.33
C THR A 86 -1.35 -15.81 7.78
N GLY A 87 -2.66 -15.77 8.04
CA GLY A 87 -3.18 -15.73 9.40
C GLY A 87 -4.53 -15.04 9.45
N ASN A 88 -4.86 -14.47 10.61
CA ASN A 88 -6.06 -13.66 10.75
C ASN A 88 -5.96 -12.42 9.81
N PRO A 89 -7.03 -12.04 9.11
CA PRO A 89 -7.02 -10.88 8.20
C PRO A 89 -6.49 -9.58 8.81
N GLY A 90 -6.84 -9.27 10.06
CA GLY A 90 -6.35 -8.05 10.72
C GLY A 90 -4.84 -8.10 10.97
N GLU A 91 -4.32 -9.25 11.44
CA GLU A 91 -2.88 -9.43 11.60
C GLU A 91 -2.14 -9.36 10.26
N VAL A 92 -2.71 -9.93 9.20
CA VAL A 92 -2.17 -9.88 7.84
C VAL A 92 -2.06 -8.44 7.37
N VAL A 93 -3.14 -7.65 7.46
CA VAL A 93 -3.15 -6.23 7.04
C VAL A 93 -2.05 -5.46 7.77
N MET A 94 -2.01 -5.56 9.10
CA MET A 94 -1.07 -4.78 9.90
C MET A 94 0.39 -5.17 9.64
N HIS A 95 0.67 -6.46 9.42
CA HIS A 95 2.01 -6.90 9.04
C HIS A 95 2.41 -6.40 7.66
N LEU A 96 1.50 -6.49 6.68
CA LEU A 96 1.78 -6.04 5.32
C LEU A 96 1.95 -4.53 5.24
N ASP A 97 1.15 -3.75 5.97
CA ASP A 97 1.24 -2.29 5.99
C ASP A 97 2.52 -1.81 6.68
N ALA A 98 2.91 -2.45 7.78
CA ALA A 98 4.19 -2.21 8.45
C ALA A 98 5.38 -2.53 7.52
N ALA A 99 5.35 -3.70 6.86
CA ALA A 99 6.41 -4.11 5.94
C ALA A 99 6.49 -3.19 4.70
N TRP A 100 5.33 -2.82 4.15
CA TRP A 100 5.20 -1.87 3.05
C TRP A 100 5.78 -0.50 3.42
N MET A 101 5.41 0.06 4.57
CA MET A 101 5.92 1.36 5.02
C MET A 101 7.45 1.35 5.13
N MET A 102 8.02 0.28 5.68
CA MET A 102 9.48 0.13 5.79
C MET A 102 10.16 -0.01 4.42
N LEU A 103 9.53 -0.71 3.47
CA LEU A 103 10.00 -0.77 2.09
C LEU A 103 10.00 0.61 1.44
N VAL A 104 8.92 1.38 1.57
CA VAL A 104 8.83 2.74 1.01
C VAL A 104 9.93 3.65 1.59
N VAL A 105 10.17 3.59 2.90
CA VAL A 105 11.26 4.35 3.54
C VAL A 105 12.63 3.96 2.96
N LYS A 106 12.87 2.66 2.79
CA LYS A 106 14.13 2.14 2.23
C LYS A 106 14.34 2.60 0.77
N LEU A 107 13.32 2.46 -0.08
CA LEU A 107 13.39 2.87 -1.49
C LEU A 107 13.58 4.38 -1.61
N THR A 108 12.83 5.17 -0.83
CA THR A 108 13.01 6.62 -0.76
C THR A 108 14.45 6.98 -0.41
N ALA A 109 15.11 6.19 0.46
CA ALA A 109 16.52 6.39 0.80
C ALA A 109 17.51 6.08 -0.31
N GLN A 110 17.31 4.96 -0.97
CA GLN A 110 18.16 4.53 -2.06
C GLN A 110 18.06 5.50 -3.24
N TRP A 111 16.87 6.04 -3.50
CA TRP A 111 16.60 6.89 -4.67
C TRP A 111 16.79 8.38 -4.38
N GLY A 112 16.70 8.78 -3.11
CA GLY A 112 16.77 10.17 -2.65
C GLY A 112 18.07 10.58 -1.97
N LEU A 113 19.21 9.93 -2.27
CA LEU A 113 20.49 9.96 -1.51
C LEU A 113 21.01 11.35 -1.05
N PHE A 114 20.53 12.47 -1.61
CA PHE A 114 20.87 13.85 -1.17
C PHE A 114 19.73 14.71 -0.61
N ARG A 115 18.48 14.21 -0.51
CA ARG A 115 17.32 14.97 -0.01
C ARG A 115 16.79 14.52 1.37
N HIS A 116 17.38 13.44 1.92
CA HIS A 116 16.83 12.70 3.05
C HIS A 116 16.83 13.39 4.42
N LEU A 117 17.67 14.41 4.60
CA LEU A 117 17.73 15.14 5.87
C LEU A 117 16.42 15.89 6.18
N LYS A 118 15.60 16.20 5.16
CA LYS A 118 14.33 16.92 5.33
C LYS A 118 13.23 16.07 5.96
N ASP A 119 13.28 14.75 5.80
CA ASP A 119 12.21 13.83 6.21
C ASP A 119 12.58 12.95 7.42
N HIS A 120 13.75 13.20 8.04
CA HIS A 120 14.20 12.46 9.23
C HIS A 120 13.14 12.41 10.35
N GLY A 121 12.44 13.54 10.60
CA GLY A 121 11.36 13.58 11.58
C GLY A 121 10.18 12.67 11.21
N ALA A 122 9.82 12.60 9.93
CA ALA A 122 8.77 11.70 9.44
C ALA A 122 9.22 10.24 9.51
N MET A 123 10.50 9.94 9.23
CA MET A 123 11.07 8.61 9.39
C MET A 123 11.01 8.12 10.85
N MET A 124 11.32 8.99 11.82
CA MET A 124 11.22 8.62 13.24
C MET A 124 9.77 8.39 13.67
N GLN A 125 8.83 9.20 13.16
CA GLN A 125 7.40 8.98 13.39
C GLN A 125 6.89 7.68 12.74
N ALA A 126 7.34 7.35 11.53
CA ALA A 126 7.02 6.08 10.86
C ALA A 126 7.52 4.87 11.67
N ARG A 127 8.73 4.94 12.24
CA ARG A 127 9.25 3.89 13.13
C ARG A 127 8.45 3.77 14.43
N SER A 128 8.04 4.88 15.02
CA SER A 128 7.18 4.86 16.22
C SER A 128 5.83 4.23 15.90
N LEU A 129 5.25 4.59 14.75
CA LEU A 129 3.99 4.02 14.27
C LEU A 129 4.12 2.52 14.01
N ASP A 130 5.18 2.04 13.34
CA ASP A 130 5.44 0.60 13.14
C ASP A 130 5.40 -0.18 14.48
N GLN A 131 5.95 0.38 15.54
CA GLN A 131 5.92 -0.26 16.87
C GLN A 131 4.52 -0.31 17.48
N GLU A 132 3.68 0.70 17.24
CA GLU A 132 2.28 0.73 17.71
C GLU A 132 1.40 -0.21 16.90
N LEU A 133 1.58 -0.25 15.58
CA LEU A 133 0.88 -1.14 14.65
C LEU A 133 1.22 -2.61 14.88
N ARG A 134 2.33 -2.93 15.54
CA ARG A 134 2.70 -4.29 15.97
C ARG A 134 2.12 -4.70 17.31
N ARG A 135 1.27 -3.88 17.94
CA ARG A 135 0.61 -4.20 19.23
C ARG A 135 -0.88 -4.47 19.00
N PRO A 136 -1.28 -5.75 18.81
CA PRO A 136 -2.68 -6.13 18.67
C PRO A 136 -3.55 -5.57 19.80
N GLY A 137 -4.72 -5.06 19.45
CA GLY A 137 -5.70 -4.50 20.41
C GLY A 137 -5.37 -3.10 20.96
N SER A 138 -4.28 -2.47 20.54
CA SER A 138 -4.07 -1.06 20.88
C SER A 138 -5.09 -0.14 20.17
N PRO A 139 -5.44 1.03 20.74
CA PRO A 139 -6.37 1.95 20.08
C PRO A 139 -5.93 2.37 18.67
N ALA A 140 -4.62 2.57 18.46
CA ALA A 140 -4.06 2.88 17.15
C ALA A 140 -4.23 1.71 16.18
N TYR A 141 -3.89 0.48 16.61
CA TYR A 141 -4.07 -0.73 15.80
C TYR A 141 -5.51 -0.88 15.32
N LYS A 142 -6.48 -0.75 16.23
CA LYS A 142 -7.91 -0.84 15.90
C LYS A 142 -8.36 0.26 14.95
N ALA A 143 -7.93 1.51 15.19
CA ALA A 143 -8.28 2.64 14.33
C ALA A 143 -7.75 2.48 12.90
N TYR A 144 -6.54 1.92 12.74
CA TYR A 144 -5.98 1.61 11.42
C TYR A 144 -6.81 0.55 10.70
N LEU A 145 -7.09 -0.59 11.35
CA LEU A 145 -7.93 -1.63 10.75
C LEU A 145 -9.33 -1.13 10.34
N GLN A 146 -9.94 -0.27 11.15
CA GLN A 146 -11.23 0.35 10.80
C GLN A 146 -11.11 1.24 9.56
N SER A 147 -10.05 2.04 9.47
CA SER A 147 -9.76 2.87 8.30
C SER A 147 -9.51 2.01 7.05
N ASP A 148 -8.69 0.97 7.17
CA ASP A 148 -8.31 0.09 6.07
C ASP A 148 -9.49 -0.74 5.57
N LEU A 149 -10.36 -1.20 6.48
CA LEU A 149 -11.59 -1.90 6.10
C LEU A 149 -12.48 -1.00 5.23
N VAL A 150 -12.68 0.26 5.62
CA VAL A 150 -13.45 1.23 4.82
C VAL A 150 -12.78 1.47 3.48
N PHE A 151 -11.46 1.66 3.48
CA PHE A 151 -10.68 1.88 2.27
C PHE A 151 -10.76 0.68 1.30
N PHE A 152 -10.48 -0.54 1.75
CA PHE A 152 -10.51 -1.75 0.91
C PHE A 152 -11.90 -2.02 0.34
N ARG A 153 -12.97 -1.81 1.12
CA ARG A 153 -14.35 -1.93 0.63
C ARG A 153 -14.66 -0.96 -0.51
N GLN A 154 -13.99 0.17 -0.60
CA GLN A 154 -14.14 1.10 -1.73
C GLN A 154 -13.15 0.80 -2.85
N LEU A 155 -11.90 0.46 -2.51
CA LEU A 155 -10.83 0.20 -3.46
C LEU A 155 -11.22 -0.91 -4.43
N PHE A 156 -11.59 -2.09 -3.93
CA PHE A 156 -11.80 -3.27 -4.76
C PHE A 156 -13.04 -3.19 -5.66
N LYS A 157 -14.01 -2.31 -5.34
CA LYS A 157 -15.22 -2.13 -6.16
C LYS A 157 -14.94 -1.56 -7.55
N ASN A 158 -13.81 -0.88 -7.71
CA ASN A 158 -13.46 -0.22 -8.98
C ASN A 158 -12.79 -1.16 -9.98
N PHE A 159 -12.56 -2.42 -9.59
CA PHE A 159 -11.87 -3.40 -10.41
C PHE A 159 -12.84 -4.44 -10.97
N PRO A 160 -12.72 -4.82 -12.26
CA PRO A 160 -13.65 -5.72 -12.94
C PRO A 160 -13.34 -7.19 -12.62
N PHE A 161 -13.35 -7.57 -11.34
CA PHE A 161 -13.11 -8.94 -10.92
C PHE A 161 -14.28 -9.87 -11.28
N SER A 162 -13.97 -11.14 -11.49
CA SER A 162 -14.93 -12.23 -11.62
C SER A 162 -15.77 -12.35 -10.35
N GLN A 163 -16.98 -12.88 -10.51
CA GLN A 163 -17.88 -13.13 -9.38
C GLN A 163 -17.23 -14.00 -8.30
N LYS A 164 -16.39 -14.97 -8.69
CA LYS A 164 -15.67 -15.83 -7.76
C LYS A 164 -14.72 -15.02 -6.87
N THR A 165 -13.94 -14.12 -7.46
CA THR A 165 -13.01 -13.25 -6.72
C THR A 165 -13.76 -12.22 -5.88
N VAL A 166 -14.87 -11.66 -6.37
CA VAL A 166 -15.74 -10.77 -5.58
C VAL A 166 -16.29 -11.46 -4.34
N VAL A 167 -16.76 -12.71 -4.45
CA VAL A 167 -17.21 -13.51 -3.30
C VAL A 167 -16.06 -13.72 -2.32
N ARG A 168 -14.89 -14.15 -2.80
CA ARG A 168 -13.73 -14.40 -1.94
C ARG A 168 -13.26 -13.14 -1.20
N LEU A 169 -13.22 -11.99 -1.88
CA LEU A 169 -12.92 -10.69 -1.28
C LEU A 169 -13.95 -10.32 -0.21
N SER A 170 -15.24 -10.55 -0.49
CA SER A 170 -16.32 -10.24 0.44
C SER A 170 -16.24 -11.07 1.72
N GLU A 171 -15.96 -12.37 1.59
CA GLU A 171 -15.70 -13.27 2.73
C GLU A 171 -14.53 -12.75 3.57
N TRP A 172 -13.39 -12.50 2.94
CA TRP A 172 -12.19 -12.04 3.64
C TRP A 172 -12.38 -10.67 4.33
N LEU A 173 -13.10 -9.73 3.70
CA LEU A 173 -13.42 -8.43 4.29
C LEU A 173 -14.41 -8.56 5.47
N ASN A 174 -15.34 -9.51 5.43
CA ASN A 174 -16.23 -9.78 6.55
C ASN A 174 -15.47 -10.43 7.73
N ASP A 175 -14.51 -11.31 7.45
CA ASP A 175 -13.62 -11.88 8.48
C ASP A 175 -12.76 -10.78 9.13
N LEU A 176 -12.24 -9.85 8.33
CA LEU A 176 -11.51 -8.66 8.81
C LEU A 176 -12.39 -7.77 9.70
N GLU A 177 -13.64 -7.52 9.29
CA GLU A 177 -14.61 -6.76 10.08
C GLU A 177 -14.92 -7.45 11.42
N GLY A 178 -15.16 -8.76 11.39
CA GLY A 178 -15.39 -9.57 12.58
C GLY A 178 -14.21 -9.53 13.55
N TYR A 179 -12.99 -9.66 13.04
CA TYR A 179 -11.78 -9.52 13.86
C TYR A 179 -11.66 -8.12 14.46
N THR A 180 -11.80 -7.08 13.64
CA THR A 180 -11.68 -5.67 14.06
C THR A 180 -12.72 -5.30 15.13
N ALA A 181 -13.91 -5.90 15.07
CA ALA A 181 -14.94 -5.72 16.10
C ALA A 181 -14.61 -6.45 17.42
N SER A 182 -13.83 -7.53 17.36
CA SER A 182 -13.52 -8.40 18.51
C SER A 182 -12.34 -7.94 19.38
N ILE A 183 -11.46 -7.11 18.84
CA ILE A 183 -10.30 -6.52 19.53
C ILE A 183 -10.64 -5.16 20.16
#